data_AF-A0A7C3D2M9-F1
#
_entry.id   AF-A0A7C3D2M9-F1
#
_cell.length_a   1.000
_cell.length_b   1.000
_cell.length_c   1.000
_cell.angle_alpha   90.00
_cell.angle_beta   90.00
_cell.angle_gamma   90.00
#
_symmetry.space_group_name_H-M   'P 1'
#
loop_
_entity.id
_entity.type
_entity.pdbx_description
1 polymer ?
#
loop_
_entity_poly.entity_id
_entity_poly.type
_entity_poly.pdbx_seq_one_letter_code
_entity_poly.pdbx_strand_id
1 'polypeptide(L)'
;MTDKPRLIEYAFPLKQASLDSVHEKNVRHGHISTLHIWPARRPLAACRAALIATLLPDPGTPEERRKLCEKIGGKVVKRIEKKRMPNGRVVERIKEQTEGGILHWKRETENADDLKWFREEIRKAYGGRAPRVLDPFAGGGAIPLEAMRLGCEVTAVDINPVAWFILKCTLEYPQKLAGKTHPLPDFILENEEFMEAFYKAHPHLVGKAKKTKCQKQQEETTPSLFKQPESDRSPEADLAWQVRAWGQWVLDRARRELAKFYPTYADFEPLDKDNAKPYERQEMRLVPLKDDGTPDIDALNAEFSKEYLADKRNPRWVAKPTVAYLWARTVQCKNCRATVPLLKTRWLCKKRGKRVLLTMQPNADKTGVIFGINNYVPEKGGNAAQKREHDRRIGAGTMSRAGAKCSCCGTIMTME
;
A
#
# COMPACT_ATOMS: atom_id res chain seq x y z
N MET A 1 -31.97 -30.02 -17.64
CA MET A 1 -32.30 -28.73 -17.00
C MET A 1 -33.45 -28.16 -17.80
N THR A 2 -34.62 -27.95 -17.20
CA THR A 2 -35.63 -27.11 -17.84
C THR A 2 -35.07 -25.70 -17.85
N ASP A 3 -34.82 -25.18 -19.05
CA ASP A 3 -34.26 -23.86 -19.25
C ASP A 3 -35.30 -22.83 -18.79
N LYS A 4 -35.15 -22.37 -17.55
CA LYS A 4 -36.00 -21.35 -16.96
C LYS A 4 -35.26 -20.02 -17.08
N PRO A 5 -35.93 -18.94 -17.50
CA PRO A 5 -35.30 -17.64 -17.54
C PRO A 5 -34.73 -17.25 -16.17
N ARG A 6 -33.62 -16.51 -16.16
CA ARG A 6 -32.94 -16.09 -14.94
C ARG A 6 -33.43 -14.73 -14.49
N LEU A 7 -33.31 -14.45 -13.19
CA LEU A 7 -33.73 -13.16 -12.64
C LEU A 7 -33.07 -11.98 -13.38
N ILE A 8 -31.78 -12.09 -13.69
CA ILE A 8 -31.00 -11.01 -14.35
C ILE A 8 -31.58 -10.58 -15.71
N GLU A 9 -32.33 -11.44 -16.39
CA GLU A 9 -32.96 -11.14 -17.68
C GLU A 9 -34.16 -10.19 -17.52
N TYR A 10 -34.79 -10.15 -16.35
CA TYR A 10 -36.00 -9.38 -16.09
C TYR A 10 -35.86 -8.32 -14.99
N ALA A 11 -34.98 -8.54 -14.02
CA ALA A 11 -34.80 -7.65 -12.88
C ALA A 11 -33.38 -7.70 -12.32
N PHE A 12 -32.87 -6.53 -11.95
CA PHE A 12 -31.56 -6.40 -11.31
C PHE A 12 -31.59 -5.22 -10.32
N PRO A 13 -31.05 -5.34 -9.10
CA PRO A 13 -31.03 -4.25 -8.11
C PRO A 13 -29.94 -3.21 -8.45
N LEU A 14 -30.03 -2.60 -9.65
CA LEU A 14 -28.99 -1.76 -10.25
C LEU A 14 -28.62 -0.57 -9.36
N LYS A 15 -29.63 0.11 -8.82
CA LYS A 15 -29.45 1.31 -8.01
C LYS A 15 -28.75 0.97 -6.69
N GLN A 16 -29.20 -0.09 -6.01
CA GLN A 16 -28.63 -0.58 -4.76
C GLN A 16 -27.18 -1.04 -4.97
N ALA A 17 -26.94 -1.88 -5.97
CA ALA A 17 -25.61 -2.37 -6.31
C ALA A 17 -24.64 -1.22 -6.61
N SER A 18 -25.10 -0.17 -7.32
CA SER A 18 -24.30 1.02 -7.61
C SER A 18 -23.95 1.81 -6.36
N LEU A 19 -24.91 2.04 -5.46
CA LEU A 19 -24.69 2.77 -4.20
C LEU A 19 -23.69 2.04 -3.30
N ASP A 20 -23.85 0.74 -3.11
CA ASP A 20 -22.98 -0.06 -2.24
C ASP A 20 -21.58 -0.27 -2.85
N SER A 21 -21.47 -0.37 -4.17
CA SER A 21 -20.19 -0.40 -4.88
C SER A 21 -19.33 0.86 -4.66
N VAL A 22 -19.96 2.03 -4.52
CA VAL A 22 -19.24 3.28 -4.22
C VAL A 22 -18.71 3.28 -2.79
N HIS A 23 -19.46 2.69 -1.85
CA HIS A 23 -19.04 2.61 -0.45
C HIS A 23 -17.75 1.82 -0.28
N GLU A 24 -17.60 0.69 -0.98
CA GLU A 24 -16.41 -0.18 -0.91
C GLU A 24 -15.09 0.53 -1.19
N LYS A 25 -15.09 1.58 -2.02
CA LYS A 25 -13.89 2.39 -2.32
C LYS A 25 -13.29 3.05 -1.07
N ASN A 26 -14.10 3.24 -0.03
CA ASN A 26 -13.69 3.88 1.22
C ASN A 26 -13.40 2.89 2.34
N VAL A 27 -13.57 1.58 2.10
CA VAL A 27 -13.21 0.56 3.08
C VAL A 27 -11.68 0.48 3.17
N ARG A 28 -11.17 0.42 4.41
CA ARG A 28 -9.73 0.43 4.71
C ARG A 28 -9.25 -0.78 5.49
N HIS A 29 -10.16 -1.64 5.96
CA HIS A 29 -9.82 -2.83 6.74
C HIS A 29 -10.71 -4.01 6.36
N GLY A 30 -10.12 -5.21 6.27
CA GLY A 30 -10.81 -6.49 6.09
C GLY A 30 -11.36 -6.79 4.69
N HIS A 31 -11.35 -5.81 3.78
CA HIS A 31 -11.84 -5.98 2.41
C HIS A 31 -10.71 -6.51 1.51
N ILE A 32 -11.02 -7.30 0.47
CA ILE A 32 -9.97 -7.87 -0.39
C ILE A 32 -9.12 -6.82 -1.14
N SER A 33 -9.63 -5.59 -1.27
CA SER A 33 -8.85 -4.47 -1.80
C SER A 33 -7.71 -4.00 -0.89
N THR A 34 -7.79 -4.32 0.40
CA THR A 34 -6.73 -3.98 1.37
C THR A 34 -5.66 -5.07 1.44
N LEU A 35 -5.91 -6.25 0.86
CA LEU A 35 -4.90 -7.31 0.76
C LEU A 35 -3.89 -7.00 -0.36
N HIS A 36 -4.39 -6.57 -1.53
CA HIS A 36 -3.56 -6.16 -2.66
C HIS A 36 -4.33 -5.23 -3.59
N ILE A 37 -3.66 -4.23 -4.17
CA ILE A 37 -4.26 -3.32 -5.16
C ILE A 37 -4.22 -3.98 -6.54
N TRP A 38 -5.38 -4.34 -7.09
CA TRP A 38 -5.48 -4.90 -8.44
C TRP A 38 -6.16 -3.89 -9.39
N PRO A 39 -5.55 -3.56 -10.54
CA PRO A 39 -6.19 -2.72 -11.55
C PRO A 39 -7.52 -3.33 -11.98
N ALA A 40 -8.58 -2.51 -12.01
CA ALA A 40 -9.93 -2.91 -12.45
C ALA A 40 -10.64 -4.01 -11.61
N ARG A 41 -10.27 -4.23 -10.34
CA ARG A 41 -11.06 -5.11 -9.45
C ARG A 41 -12.53 -4.65 -9.40
N ARG A 42 -13.46 -5.57 -9.67
CA ARG A 42 -14.90 -5.31 -9.58
C ARG A 42 -15.35 -5.20 -8.12
N PRO A 43 -16.26 -4.29 -7.79
CA PRO A 43 -16.85 -4.22 -6.45
C PRO A 43 -17.55 -5.52 -6.07
N LEU A 44 -17.44 -5.95 -4.82
CA LEU A 44 -18.05 -7.18 -4.31
C LEU A 44 -19.58 -7.09 -4.37
N ALA A 45 -20.16 -5.93 -4.02
CA ALA A 45 -21.58 -5.66 -4.13
C ALA A 45 -22.14 -5.93 -5.53
N ALA A 46 -21.44 -5.44 -6.57
CA ALA A 46 -21.83 -5.68 -7.96
C ALA A 46 -21.70 -7.17 -8.33
N CYS A 47 -20.60 -7.82 -7.93
CA CYS A 47 -20.38 -9.24 -8.21
C CYS A 47 -21.44 -10.13 -7.54
N ARG A 48 -21.75 -9.87 -6.27
CA ARG A 48 -22.76 -10.60 -5.49
C ARG A 48 -24.15 -10.45 -6.11
N ALA A 49 -24.54 -9.22 -6.48
CA ALA A 49 -25.82 -8.96 -7.14
C ALA A 49 -25.92 -9.71 -8.48
N ALA A 50 -24.87 -9.63 -9.31
CA ALA A 50 -24.82 -10.29 -10.62
C ALA A 50 -24.90 -11.82 -10.48
N LEU A 51 -24.15 -12.40 -9.55
CA LEU A 51 -24.18 -13.84 -9.29
C LEU A 51 -25.54 -14.31 -8.81
N ILE A 52 -26.15 -13.66 -7.83
CA ILE A 52 -27.47 -14.06 -7.33
C ILE A 52 -28.52 -13.97 -8.45
N ALA A 53 -28.53 -12.86 -9.20
CA ALA A 53 -29.49 -12.67 -10.29
C ALA A 53 -29.27 -13.64 -11.46
N THR A 54 -28.04 -14.10 -11.68
CA THR A 54 -27.72 -15.10 -12.72
C THR A 54 -28.07 -16.52 -12.25
N LEU A 55 -27.84 -16.83 -10.98
CA LEU A 55 -28.02 -18.17 -10.44
C LEU A 55 -29.48 -18.50 -10.14
N LEU A 56 -30.26 -17.52 -9.67
CA LEU A 56 -31.68 -17.73 -9.36
C LEU A 56 -32.56 -17.71 -10.63
N PRO A 57 -33.56 -18.59 -10.71
CA PRO A 57 -34.58 -18.49 -11.74
C PRO A 57 -35.43 -17.23 -11.52
N ASP A 58 -36.02 -16.73 -12.60
CA ASP A 58 -37.02 -15.69 -12.53
C ASP A 58 -38.27 -16.19 -11.79
N PRO A 59 -38.80 -15.45 -10.80
CA PRO A 59 -40.00 -15.86 -10.07
C PRO A 59 -41.30 -15.69 -10.87
N GLY A 60 -41.27 -15.06 -12.06
CA GLY A 60 -42.40 -14.95 -12.97
C GLY A 60 -43.20 -13.65 -12.83
N THR A 61 -43.42 -13.16 -11.61
CA THR A 61 -44.24 -11.94 -11.39
C THR A 61 -43.39 -10.69 -11.10
N PRO A 62 -43.81 -9.48 -11.56
CA PRO A 62 -43.13 -8.22 -11.21
C PRO A 62 -43.04 -7.97 -9.70
N GLU A 63 -44.03 -8.43 -8.94
CA GLU A 63 -44.09 -8.30 -7.48
C GLU A 63 -42.99 -9.12 -6.80
N GLU A 64 -42.85 -10.39 -7.18
CA GLU A 64 -41.82 -11.28 -6.62
C GLU A 64 -40.41 -10.87 -7.08
N ARG A 65 -40.25 -10.44 -8.33
CA ARG A 65 -38.99 -9.84 -8.83
C ARG A 65 -38.56 -8.66 -7.96
N ARG A 66 -39.50 -7.76 -7.61
CA ARG A 66 -39.22 -6.61 -6.74
C ARG A 66 -38.82 -7.05 -5.34
N LYS A 67 -39.57 -7.97 -4.73
CA LYS A 67 -39.25 -8.53 -3.39
C LYS A 67 -37.87 -9.17 -3.38
N LEU A 68 -37.51 -9.92 -4.43
CA LEU A 68 -36.21 -10.56 -4.54
C LEU A 68 -35.08 -9.53 -4.71
N CYS A 69 -35.27 -8.51 -5.56
CA CYS A 69 -34.32 -7.39 -5.69
C CYS A 69 -34.15 -6.60 -4.38
N GLU A 70 -35.21 -6.38 -3.61
CA GLU A 70 -35.14 -5.77 -2.28
C GLU A 70 -34.41 -6.67 -1.27
N LYS A 71 -34.60 -7.98 -1.32
CA LYS A 71 -33.85 -8.92 -0.47
C LYS A 71 -32.36 -8.95 -0.82
N ILE A 72 -32.02 -8.79 -2.11
CA ILE A 72 -30.62 -8.71 -2.55
C ILE A 72 -30.00 -7.37 -2.10
N GLY A 73 -30.57 -6.24 -2.55
CA GLY A 73 -29.96 -4.92 -2.45
C GLY A 73 -30.44 -4.02 -1.31
N GLY A 74 -31.52 -4.40 -0.61
CA GLY A 74 -32.19 -3.54 0.36
C GLY A 74 -33.06 -2.45 -0.30
N LYS A 75 -33.59 -1.58 0.54
CA LYS A 75 -34.38 -0.41 0.13
C LYS A 75 -33.49 0.83 0.03
N VAL A 76 -33.70 1.65 -0.98
CA VAL A 76 -33.00 2.92 -1.13
C VAL A 76 -33.67 3.96 -0.25
N VAL A 77 -32.92 4.51 0.71
CA VAL A 77 -33.39 5.57 1.61
C VAL A 77 -32.55 6.84 1.42
N LYS A 78 -33.16 8.00 1.67
CA LYS A 78 -32.48 9.30 1.61
C LYS A 78 -32.09 9.72 3.02
N ARG A 79 -30.80 10.00 3.25
CA ARG A 79 -30.29 10.61 4.48
C ARG A 79 -29.72 12.00 4.21
N ILE A 80 -29.89 12.89 5.18
CA ILE A 80 -29.32 14.24 5.16
C ILE A 80 -27.94 14.17 5.80
N GLU A 81 -26.89 14.38 5.02
CA GLU A 81 -25.51 14.47 5.48
C GLU A 81 -25.15 15.95 5.68
N LYS A 82 -24.85 16.34 6.92
CA LYS A 82 -24.40 17.71 7.25
C LYS A 82 -22.88 17.77 7.18
N LYS A 83 -22.35 18.47 6.19
CA LYS A 83 -20.89 18.64 6.03
C LYS A 83 -20.47 20.05 6.43
N ARG A 84 -19.60 20.15 7.43
CA ARG A 84 -18.98 21.41 7.82
C ARG A 84 -17.83 21.71 6.88
N MET A 85 -17.94 22.80 6.14
CA MET A 85 -16.91 23.28 5.22
C MET A 85 -15.78 23.96 6.02
N PRO A 86 -14.55 24.07 5.46
CA PRO A 86 -13.43 24.73 6.12
C PRO A 86 -13.68 26.18 6.52
N ASN A 87 -14.65 26.85 5.88
CA ASN A 87 -15.09 28.21 6.20
C ASN A 87 -16.18 28.28 7.29
N GLY A 88 -16.47 27.17 7.98
CA GLY A 88 -17.46 27.11 9.05
C GLY A 88 -18.92 26.91 8.61
N ARG A 89 -19.26 27.05 7.33
CA ARG A 89 -20.64 26.80 6.81
C ARG A 89 -20.98 25.32 6.87
N VAL A 90 -22.20 25.01 7.33
CA VAL A 90 -22.77 23.67 7.23
C VAL A 90 -23.56 23.59 5.93
N VAL A 91 -23.20 22.64 5.07
CA VAL A 91 -23.95 22.31 3.86
C VAL A 91 -24.69 21.01 4.12
N GLU A 92 -26.00 21.03 3.97
CA GLU A 92 -26.83 19.83 4.00
C GLU A 92 -26.86 19.21 2.60
N ARG A 93 -26.49 17.94 2.49
CA ARG A 93 -26.54 17.19 1.24
C ARG A 93 -27.41 15.96 1.42
N ILE A 94 -28.43 15.81 0.57
CA ILE A 94 -29.20 14.58 0.50
C ILE A 94 -28.31 13.51 -0.17
N LYS A 95 -28.11 12.40 0.54
CA LYS A 95 -27.36 11.24 0.08
C LYS A 95 -28.25 10.00 0.14
N GLU A 96 -28.31 9.29 -0.96
CA GLU A 96 -28.99 8.00 -1.02
C GLU A 96 -28.07 6.90 -0.48
N GLN A 97 -28.65 6.00 0.29
CA GLN A 97 -28.00 4.81 0.83
C GLN A 97 -28.98 3.63 0.82
N THR A 98 -28.47 2.41 0.98
CA THR A 98 -29.30 1.21 1.11
C THR A 98 -29.52 0.88 2.58
N GLU A 99 -30.72 0.41 2.92
CA GLU A 99 -31.05 -0.21 4.22
C GLU A 99 -31.57 -1.63 3.98
N GLY A 100 -31.02 -2.59 4.73
CA GLY A 100 -31.26 -4.03 4.51
C GLY A 100 -30.45 -4.61 3.34
N GLY A 101 -30.84 -5.80 2.90
CA GLY A 101 -30.16 -6.55 1.85
C GLY A 101 -28.75 -7.02 2.24
N ILE A 102 -28.05 -7.63 1.30
CA ILE A 102 -26.74 -8.26 1.53
C ILE A 102 -25.62 -7.68 0.66
N LEU A 103 -25.85 -6.59 -0.09
CA LEU A 103 -24.83 -6.03 -0.99
C LEU A 103 -23.79 -5.16 -0.29
N HIS A 104 -24.20 -4.37 0.70
CA HIS A 104 -23.28 -3.51 1.46
C HIS A 104 -22.19 -4.34 2.16
N TRP A 105 -20.96 -3.84 2.19
CA TRP A 105 -19.84 -4.52 2.85
C TRP A 105 -20.17 -4.86 4.31
N LYS A 106 -19.91 -6.11 4.71
CA LYS A 106 -20.27 -6.76 5.99
C LYS A 106 -21.72 -7.20 6.13
N ARG A 107 -22.67 -6.71 5.31
CA ARG A 107 -24.07 -7.19 5.41
C ARG A 107 -24.23 -8.64 5.00
N GLU A 108 -23.31 -9.20 4.22
CA GLU A 108 -23.29 -10.64 3.96
C GLU A 108 -23.04 -11.46 5.23
N THR A 109 -22.38 -10.86 6.23
CA THR A 109 -22.11 -11.47 7.54
C THR A 109 -23.15 -11.05 8.57
N GLU A 110 -23.55 -9.77 8.60
CA GLU A 110 -24.54 -9.24 9.53
C GLU A 110 -25.94 -9.82 9.26
N ASN A 111 -26.28 -10.04 7.98
CA ASN A 111 -27.52 -10.67 7.54
C ASN A 111 -27.25 -12.12 7.08
N ALA A 112 -26.58 -12.89 7.94
CA ALA A 112 -26.18 -14.26 7.63
C ALA A 112 -27.35 -15.19 7.26
N ASP A 113 -28.53 -14.97 7.85
CA ASP A 113 -29.75 -15.73 7.55
C ASP A 113 -30.23 -15.49 6.12
N ASP A 114 -30.16 -14.25 5.63
CA ASP A 114 -30.48 -13.93 4.23
C ASP A 114 -29.48 -14.57 3.28
N LEU A 115 -28.18 -14.51 3.59
CA LEU A 115 -27.16 -15.17 2.79
C LEU A 115 -27.37 -16.70 2.77
N LYS A 116 -27.73 -17.29 3.90
CA LYS A 116 -28.07 -18.72 4.02
C LYS A 116 -29.29 -19.06 3.16
N TRP A 117 -30.34 -18.24 3.20
CA TRP A 117 -31.51 -18.40 2.34
C TRP A 117 -31.13 -18.37 0.85
N PHE A 118 -30.28 -17.43 0.42
CA PHE A 118 -29.80 -17.40 -0.97
C PHE A 118 -29.03 -18.67 -1.35
N ARG A 119 -28.16 -19.18 -0.47
CA ARG A 119 -27.45 -20.45 -0.70
C ARG A 119 -28.42 -21.62 -0.90
N GLU A 120 -29.46 -21.69 -0.08
CA GLU A 120 -30.47 -22.76 -0.13
C GLU A 120 -31.30 -22.67 -1.42
N GLU A 121 -31.80 -21.49 -1.78
CA GLU A 121 -32.59 -21.29 -3.01
C GLU A 121 -31.76 -21.53 -4.27
N ILE A 122 -30.51 -21.06 -4.30
CA ILE A 122 -29.57 -21.38 -5.37
C ILE A 122 -29.36 -22.89 -5.45
N ARG A 123 -29.09 -23.57 -4.33
CA ARG A 123 -28.90 -25.03 -4.32
C ARG A 123 -30.14 -25.79 -4.80
N LYS A 124 -31.34 -25.36 -4.41
CA LYS A 124 -32.62 -25.92 -4.89
C LYS A 124 -32.76 -25.75 -6.40
N ALA A 125 -32.46 -24.56 -6.94
CA ALA A 125 -32.52 -24.28 -8.37
C ALA A 125 -31.57 -25.17 -9.21
N TYR A 126 -30.51 -25.70 -8.59
CA TYR A 126 -29.54 -26.60 -9.23
C TYR A 126 -29.72 -28.08 -8.81
N GLY A 127 -30.92 -28.44 -8.35
CA GLY A 127 -31.28 -29.83 -8.04
C GLY A 127 -30.52 -30.40 -6.84
N GLY A 128 -30.30 -29.57 -5.81
CA GLY A 128 -29.59 -29.97 -4.60
C GLY A 128 -28.07 -29.94 -4.70
N ARG A 129 -27.51 -29.59 -5.87
CA ARG A 129 -26.06 -29.52 -6.11
C ARG A 129 -25.54 -28.09 -5.96
N ALA A 130 -24.25 -27.96 -5.62
CA ALA A 130 -23.55 -26.69 -5.71
C ALA A 130 -23.41 -26.29 -7.19
N PRO A 131 -23.80 -25.07 -7.60
CA PRO A 131 -23.56 -24.59 -8.97
C PRO A 131 -22.07 -24.51 -9.24
N ARG A 132 -21.65 -24.85 -10.47
CA ARG A 132 -20.27 -24.67 -10.93
C ARG A 132 -20.12 -23.30 -11.58
N VAL A 133 -19.19 -22.49 -11.11
CA VAL A 133 -18.87 -21.16 -11.64
C VAL A 133 -17.45 -21.16 -12.17
N LEU A 134 -17.29 -20.83 -13.45
CA LEU A 134 -15.99 -20.61 -14.09
C LEU A 134 -15.80 -19.11 -14.32
N ASP A 135 -14.73 -18.54 -13.76
CA ASP A 135 -14.26 -17.22 -14.10
C ASP A 135 -12.89 -17.34 -14.82
N PRO A 136 -12.86 -17.26 -16.16
CA PRO A 136 -11.63 -17.44 -16.93
C PRO A 136 -10.70 -16.22 -16.90
N PHE A 137 -11.14 -15.09 -16.34
CA PHE A 137 -10.40 -13.83 -16.27
C PHE A 137 -10.55 -13.17 -14.89
N ALA A 138 -10.28 -13.96 -13.85
CA ALA A 138 -10.68 -13.63 -12.49
C ALA A 138 -9.95 -12.43 -11.88
N GLY A 139 -8.76 -12.08 -12.40
CA GLY A 139 -7.97 -10.93 -11.97
C GLY A 139 -7.83 -10.86 -10.45
N GLY A 140 -8.45 -9.84 -9.86
CA GLY A 140 -8.40 -9.58 -8.41
C GLY A 140 -9.30 -10.46 -7.54
N GLY A 141 -10.01 -11.44 -8.11
CA GLY A 141 -10.74 -12.50 -7.38
C GLY A 141 -12.13 -12.16 -6.85
N ALA A 142 -12.75 -11.05 -7.28
CA ALA A 142 -14.02 -10.58 -6.72
C ALA A 142 -15.21 -11.51 -7.01
N ILE A 143 -15.42 -11.87 -8.29
CA ILE A 143 -16.49 -12.79 -8.71
C ILE A 143 -16.32 -14.17 -8.06
N PRO A 144 -15.16 -14.85 -8.17
CA PRO A 144 -15.02 -16.18 -7.58
C PRO A 144 -15.18 -16.18 -6.06
N LEU A 145 -14.73 -15.13 -5.36
CA LEU A 145 -14.95 -15.01 -3.91
C LEU A 145 -16.44 -14.93 -3.55
N GLU A 146 -17.19 -14.09 -4.24
CA GLU A 146 -18.64 -13.97 -4.00
C GLU A 146 -19.39 -15.24 -4.41
N ALA A 147 -18.95 -15.94 -5.45
CA ALA A 147 -19.52 -17.23 -5.83
C ALA A 147 -19.28 -18.29 -4.74
N MET A 148 -18.08 -18.34 -4.15
CA MET A 148 -17.78 -19.21 -3.01
C MET A 148 -18.65 -18.85 -1.80
N ARG A 149 -18.86 -17.56 -1.51
CA ARG A 149 -19.76 -17.08 -0.45
C ARG A 149 -21.20 -17.51 -0.69
N LEU A 150 -21.64 -17.70 -1.93
CA LEU A 150 -22.96 -18.23 -2.30
C LEU A 150 -23.03 -19.77 -2.34
N GLY A 151 -21.96 -20.46 -1.97
CA GLY A 151 -21.92 -21.92 -1.93
C GLY A 151 -21.70 -22.58 -3.29
N CYS A 152 -21.17 -21.85 -4.27
CA CYS A 152 -20.80 -22.41 -5.58
C CYS A 152 -19.47 -23.18 -5.51
N GLU A 153 -19.32 -24.16 -6.39
CA GLU A 153 -18.04 -24.77 -6.73
C GLU A 153 -17.35 -23.90 -7.78
N VAL A 154 -16.22 -23.29 -7.43
CA VAL A 154 -15.63 -22.21 -8.22
C VAL A 154 -14.31 -22.66 -8.85
N THR A 155 -14.17 -22.41 -10.15
CA THR A 155 -12.90 -22.48 -10.88
C THR A 155 -12.54 -21.08 -11.35
N ALA A 156 -11.41 -20.54 -10.90
CA ALA A 156 -10.92 -19.23 -11.28
C ALA A 156 -9.58 -19.38 -12.02
N VAL A 157 -9.42 -18.67 -13.14
CA VAL A 157 -8.22 -18.72 -13.98
C VAL A 157 -7.76 -17.29 -14.26
N ASP A 158 -6.45 -17.10 -14.29
CA ASP A 158 -5.82 -15.91 -14.84
C ASP A 158 -4.42 -16.26 -15.34
N ILE A 159 -4.04 -15.70 -16.49
CA ILE A 159 -2.72 -15.90 -17.10
C ILE A 159 -1.64 -15.03 -16.43
N ASN A 160 -2.04 -13.91 -15.82
CA ASN A 160 -1.11 -13.02 -15.16
C ASN A 160 -0.63 -13.68 -13.84
N PRO A 161 0.68 -13.90 -13.64
CA PRO A 161 1.18 -14.60 -12.47
C PRO A 161 0.87 -13.88 -11.16
N VAL A 162 0.78 -12.54 -11.18
CA VAL A 162 0.39 -11.75 -10.00
C VAL A 162 -1.10 -11.96 -9.70
N ALA A 163 -1.96 -11.94 -10.72
CA ALA A 163 -3.39 -12.25 -10.53
C ALA A 163 -3.58 -13.66 -9.98
N TRP A 164 -2.94 -14.66 -10.60
CA TRP A 164 -2.98 -16.05 -10.16
C TRP A 164 -2.59 -16.19 -8.69
N PHE A 165 -1.51 -15.53 -8.26
CA PHE A 165 -1.08 -15.56 -6.86
C PHE A 165 -2.10 -14.88 -5.94
N ILE A 166 -2.67 -13.74 -6.35
CA ILE A 166 -3.76 -13.09 -5.60
C ILE A 166 -4.97 -14.03 -5.45
N LEU A 167 -5.33 -14.79 -6.47
CA LEU A 167 -6.41 -15.78 -6.40
C LEU A 167 -6.09 -16.87 -5.37
N LYS A 168 -4.86 -17.39 -5.34
CA LYS A 168 -4.43 -18.35 -4.29
C LYS A 168 -4.61 -17.77 -2.90
N CYS A 169 -4.15 -16.54 -2.69
CA CYS A 169 -4.27 -15.83 -1.40
C CYS A 169 -5.71 -15.46 -1.03
N THR A 170 -6.59 -15.25 -2.00
CA THR A 170 -7.97 -14.81 -1.76
C THR A 170 -8.94 -15.98 -1.58
N LEU A 171 -8.74 -17.06 -2.34
CA LEU A 171 -9.71 -18.15 -2.47
C LEU A 171 -9.22 -19.43 -1.77
N GLU A 172 -7.96 -19.81 -1.96
CA GLU A 172 -7.48 -21.15 -1.59
C GLU A 172 -6.81 -21.18 -0.21
N TYR A 173 -5.83 -20.32 0.03
CA TYR A 173 -5.07 -20.34 1.28
C TYR A 173 -5.93 -20.04 2.51
N PRO A 174 -6.88 -19.08 2.50
CA PRO A 174 -7.75 -18.87 3.64
C PRO A 174 -8.58 -20.12 3.96
N GLN A 175 -9.10 -20.83 2.96
CA GLN A 175 -9.84 -22.06 3.20
C GLN A 175 -8.97 -23.20 3.74
N LYS A 176 -7.74 -23.33 3.22
CA LYS A 176 -6.83 -24.42 3.62
C LYS A 176 -6.19 -24.20 4.99
N LEU A 177 -5.96 -22.94 5.38
CA LEU A 177 -5.06 -22.57 6.48
C LEU A 177 -5.72 -21.73 7.58
N ALA A 178 -6.91 -21.15 7.37
CA ALA A 178 -7.59 -20.41 8.43
C ALA A 178 -7.87 -21.31 9.64
N GLY A 179 -7.64 -20.77 10.83
CA GLY A 179 -7.79 -21.49 12.10
C GLY A 179 -6.66 -22.48 12.41
N LYS A 180 -5.72 -22.71 11.49
CA LYS A 180 -4.51 -23.51 11.78
C LYS A 180 -3.41 -22.62 12.34
N THR A 181 -2.61 -23.19 13.23
CA THR A 181 -1.36 -22.60 13.71
C THR A 181 -0.19 -23.46 13.27
N HIS A 182 0.96 -22.80 13.13
CA HIS A 182 2.24 -23.45 12.88
C HIS A 182 3.32 -22.78 13.74
N PRO A 183 4.38 -23.51 14.13
CA PRO A 183 5.52 -22.91 14.82
C PRO A 183 6.10 -21.73 14.03
N LEU A 184 6.42 -20.63 14.70
CA LEU A 184 7.14 -19.53 14.05
C LEU A 184 8.50 -20.02 13.52
N PRO A 185 8.93 -19.56 12.33
CA PRO A 185 10.25 -19.89 11.79
C PRO A 185 11.37 -19.39 12.70
N ASP A 186 12.46 -20.16 12.86
CA ASP A 186 13.53 -19.81 13.80
C ASP A 186 14.16 -18.43 13.54
N PHE A 187 14.27 -18.03 12.27
CA PHE A 187 14.88 -16.75 11.89
C PHE A 187 14.13 -15.54 12.49
N ILE A 188 12.81 -15.64 12.73
CA ILE A 188 12.04 -14.49 13.21
C ILE A 188 12.10 -14.34 14.73
N LEU A 189 12.49 -15.40 15.44
CA LEU A 189 12.57 -15.39 16.91
C LEU A 189 13.66 -14.44 17.42
N GLU A 190 14.63 -14.13 16.57
CA GLU A 190 15.69 -13.16 16.86
C GLU A 190 15.27 -11.70 16.60
N ASN A 191 14.15 -11.47 15.91
CA ASN A 191 13.65 -10.13 15.63
C ASN A 191 12.83 -9.61 16.82
N GLU A 192 13.43 -8.72 17.62
CA GLU A 192 12.84 -8.22 18.86
C GLU A 192 11.54 -7.44 18.63
N GLU A 193 11.51 -6.54 17.66
CA GLU A 193 10.33 -5.73 17.33
C GLU A 193 9.15 -6.62 16.91
N PHE A 194 9.43 -7.64 16.09
CA PHE A 194 8.43 -8.62 15.68
C PHE A 194 7.89 -9.39 16.88
N MET A 195 8.77 -9.91 17.73
CA MET A 195 8.38 -10.75 18.86
C MET A 195 7.66 -9.95 19.95
N GLU A 196 8.03 -8.69 20.18
CA GLU A 196 7.30 -7.78 21.06
C GLU A 196 5.86 -7.56 20.55
N ALA A 197 5.70 -7.27 19.25
CA ALA A 197 4.39 -7.12 18.64
C ALA A 197 3.57 -8.44 18.72
N PHE A 198 4.23 -9.59 18.52
CA PHE A 198 3.61 -10.91 18.60
C PHE A 198 3.08 -11.22 20.00
N TYR A 199 3.90 -11.03 21.04
CA TYR A 199 3.50 -11.29 22.42
C TYR A 199 2.48 -10.28 22.93
N LYS A 200 2.53 -9.02 22.47
CA LYS A 200 1.49 -8.04 22.74
C LYS A 200 0.13 -8.47 22.18
N ALA A 201 0.11 -9.12 21.02
CA ALA A 201 -1.11 -9.69 20.44
C ALA A 201 -1.53 -11.02 21.07
N HIS A 202 -0.59 -11.75 21.69
CA HIS A 202 -0.86 -13.03 22.37
C HIS A 202 -0.31 -13.06 23.80
N PRO A 203 -0.90 -12.29 24.75
CA PRO A 203 -0.39 -12.21 26.12
C PRO A 203 -0.32 -13.56 26.84
N HIS A 204 -1.17 -14.52 26.45
CA HIS A 204 -1.23 -15.86 27.04
C HIS A 204 -0.03 -16.77 26.69
N LEU A 205 0.79 -16.38 25.70
CA LEU A 205 1.98 -17.12 25.27
C LEU A 205 3.27 -16.64 25.96
N VAL A 206 3.21 -15.52 26.69
CA VAL A 206 4.37 -14.94 27.40
C VAL A 206 4.87 -15.93 28.47
N GLY A 207 6.17 -16.27 28.40
CA GLY A 207 6.83 -17.17 29.36
C GLY A 207 6.67 -18.67 29.10
N LYS A 208 5.88 -19.09 28.10
CA LYS A 208 5.63 -20.52 27.77
C LYS A 208 6.35 -21.02 26.51
N ALA A 209 7.02 -20.14 25.78
CA ALA A 209 7.70 -20.42 24.52
C ALA A 209 9.15 -19.94 24.55
N LYS A 210 9.93 -20.30 23.52
CA LYS A 210 11.34 -19.91 23.37
C LYS A 210 11.53 -18.40 23.58
N LYS A 211 12.34 -18.05 24.59
CA LYS A 211 12.61 -16.66 24.98
C LYS A 211 13.41 -15.91 23.92
N THR A 212 13.11 -14.63 23.75
CA THR A 212 13.88 -13.73 22.87
C THR A 212 15.28 -13.45 23.46
N LYS A 213 16.23 -12.95 22.64
CA LYS A 213 17.58 -12.58 23.10
C LYS A 213 17.55 -11.60 24.29
N CYS A 214 16.70 -10.57 24.23
CA CYS A 214 16.53 -9.60 25.31
C CYS A 214 15.95 -10.22 26.60
N GLN A 215 15.01 -11.16 26.51
CA GLN A 215 14.50 -11.89 27.68
C GLN A 215 15.58 -12.75 28.36
N LYS A 216 16.46 -13.36 27.56
CA LYS A 216 17.62 -14.10 28.09
C LYS A 216 18.62 -13.17 28.79
N GLN A 217 18.91 -12.00 28.21
CA GLN A 217 19.81 -11.00 28.81
C GLN A 217 19.23 -10.34 30.08
N GLN A 218 17.91 -10.15 30.16
CA GLN A 218 17.24 -9.60 31.36
C GLN A 218 17.22 -10.59 32.53
N GLU A 219 17.13 -11.90 32.27
CA GLU A 219 17.27 -12.93 33.31
C GLU A 219 18.70 -13.12 33.80
N GLU A 220 19.71 -12.91 32.94
CA GLU A 220 21.12 -12.89 33.36
C GLU A 220 21.44 -11.72 34.28
N THR A 221 20.76 -10.58 34.10
CA THR A 221 20.93 -9.37 34.94
C THR A 221 20.04 -9.36 36.18
N THR A 222 18.95 -10.13 36.20
CA THR A 222 18.03 -10.24 37.35
C THR A 222 17.64 -11.70 37.57
N PRO A 223 18.43 -12.47 38.35
CA PRO A 223 18.14 -13.89 38.58
C PRO A 223 16.83 -14.05 39.37
N SER A 224 15.78 -14.54 38.71
CA SER A 224 14.53 -14.95 39.37
C SER A 224 14.74 -16.25 40.14
N LEU A 225 14.27 -16.30 41.39
CA LEU A 225 14.31 -17.49 42.25
C LEU A 225 13.50 -18.68 41.70
N PHE A 226 12.61 -18.43 40.73
CA PHE A 226 11.77 -19.44 40.10
C PHE A 226 12.10 -19.54 38.60
N LYS A 227 13.04 -20.43 38.25
CA LYS A 227 13.25 -20.83 36.85
C LYS A 227 12.06 -21.67 36.39
N GLN A 228 11.14 -21.07 35.63
CA GLN A 228 10.16 -21.86 34.88
C GLN A 228 10.92 -22.68 33.83
N PRO A 229 10.57 -23.97 33.63
CA PRO A 229 11.26 -24.81 32.65
C PRO A 229 11.12 -24.19 31.25
N GLU A 230 12.26 -23.93 30.61
CA GLU A 230 12.29 -23.44 29.24
C GLU A 230 11.66 -24.48 28.31
N SER A 231 10.65 -24.08 27.55
CA SER A 231 10.22 -24.88 26.40
C SER A 231 11.08 -24.46 25.20
N ASP A 232 11.83 -25.41 24.63
CA ASP A 232 12.62 -25.17 23.40
C ASP A 232 11.73 -25.10 22.13
N ARG A 233 10.42 -24.91 22.32
CA ARG A 233 9.44 -24.89 21.23
C ARG A 233 9.16 -23.46 20.80
N SER A 234 9.29 -23.23 19.50
CA SER A 234 8.88 -21.98 18.86
C SER A 234 7.37 -21.78 19.07
N PRO A 235 6.91 -20.55 19.38
CA PRO A 235 5.49 -20.31 19.60
C PRO A 235 4.69 -20.57 18.33
N GLU A 236 3.52 -21.16 18.50
CA GLU A 236 2.55 -21.41 17.45
C GLU A 236 1.90 -20.09 17.01
N ALA A 237 1.79 -19.88 15.70
CA ALA A 237 1.29 -18.66 15.10
C ALA A 237 0.33 -18.97 13.95
N ASP A 238 -0.70 -18.13 13.81
CA ASP A 238 -1.65 -18.23 12.71
C ASP A 238 -1.04 -17.82 11.35
N LEU A 239 -1.80 -18.03 10.27
CA LEU A 239 -1.39 -17.67 8.92
C LEU A 239 -0.96 -16.20 8.81
N ALA A 240 -1.64 -15.26 9.50
CA ALA A 240 -1.34 -13.85 9.38
C ALA A 240 0.04 -13.53 9.96
N TRP A 241 0.39 -14.11 11.11
CA TRP A 241 1.70 -13.97 11.72
C TRP A 241 2.81 -14.69 10.94
N GLN A 242 2.52 -15.86 10.37
CA GLN A 242 3.43 -16.54 9.45
C GLN A 242 3.75 -15.67 8.23
N VAL A 243 2.74 -15.05 7.60
CA VAL A 243 2.95 -14.14 6.46
C VAL A 243 3.76 -12.91 6.88
N ARG A 244 3.55 -12.35 8.08
CA ARG A 244 4.37 -11.25 8.58
C ARG A 244 5.83 -11.66 8.78
N ALA A 245 6.09 -12.85 9.33
CA ALA A 245 7.45 -13.36 9.54
C ALA A 245 8.20 -13.51 8.22
N TRP A 246 7.58 -14.16 7.23
CA TRP A 246 8.16 -14.29 5.89
C TRP A 246 8.26 -12.95 5.15
N GLY A 247 7.33 -12.02 5.39
CA GLY A 247 7.43 -10.65 4.88
C GLY A 247 8.66 -9.92 5.42
N GLN A 248 8.95 -10.09 6.70
CA GLN A 248 10.17 -9.56 7.32
C GLN A 248 11.43 -10.19 6.70
N TRP A 249 11.43 -11.51 6.49
CA TRP A 249 12.54 -12.20 5.83
C TRP A 249 12.83 -11.64 4.43
N VAL A 250 11.78 -11.44 3.62
CA VAL A 250 11.92 -10.85 2.27
C VAL A 250 12.47 -9.44 2.37
N LEU A 251 11.96 -8.63 3.31
CA LEU A 251 12.42 -7.26 3.51
C LEU A 251 13.90 -7.20 3.90
N ASP A 252 14.32 -8.03 4.87
CA ASP A 252 15.70 -8.06 5.34
C ASP A 252 16.66 -8.51 4.25
N ARG A 253 16.27 -9.50 3.43
CA ARG A 253 17.08 -9.96 2.31
C ARG A 253 17.16 -8.92 1.19
N ALA A 254 16.04 -8.31 0.85
CA ALA A 254 16.01 -7.21 -0.12
C ALA A 254 16.87 -6.04 0.35
N ARG A 255 16.85 -5.70 1.65
CA ARG A 255 17.70 -4.67 2.23
C ARG A 255 19.18 -5.04 2.07
N ARG A 256 19.59 -6.25 2.46
CA ARG A 256 20.97 -6.74 2.28
C ARG A 256 21.46 -6.63 0.83
N GLU A 257 20.65 -7.12 -0.10
CA GLU A 257 21.06 -7.21 -1.51
C GLU A 257 21.07 -5.85 -2.21
N LEU A 258 20.14 -4.96 -1.84
CA LEU A 258 19.89 -3.72 -2.58
C LEU A 258 20.45 -2.46 -1.92
N ALA A 259 20.78 -2.47 -0.62
CA ALA A 259 21.17 -1.27 0.13
C ALA A 259 22.32 -0.49 -0.53
N LYS A 260 23.29 -1.17 -1.15
CA LYS A 260 24.40 -0.53 -1.87
C LYS A 260 23.98 0.38 -3.04
N PHE A 261 22.81 0.13 -3.63
CA PHE A 261 22.25 0.94 -4.70
C PHE A 261 21.44 2.14 -4.19
N TYR A 262 21.23 2.19 -2.87
CA TYR A 262 20.38 3.15 -2.18
C TYR A 262 21.16 3.77 -1.00
N PRO A 263 22.26 4.49 -1.28
CA PRO A 263 23.16 4.98 -0.25
C PRO A 263 22.48 5.96 0.71
N THR A 264 22.86 5.87 1.98
CA THR A 264 22.48 6.83 3.01
C THR A 264 23.66 7.77 3.26
N TYR A 265 23.41 9.08 3.29
CA TYR A 265 24.42 10.08 3.62
C TYR A 265 24.16 10.66 5.01
N ALA A 266 25.20 11.15 5.67
CA ALA A 266 25.11 11.84 6.95
C ALA A 266 25.60 13.28 6.83
N ASP A 267 24.87 14.19 7.48
CA ASP A 267 25.33 15.56 7.73
C ASP A 267 26.04 15.61 9.08
N PHE A 268 27.07 16.43 9.19
CA PHE A 268 27.67 16.77 10.47
C PHE A 268 26.87 17.88 11.13
N GLU A 269 25.99 17.55 12.07
CA GLU A 269 25.12 18.50 12.77
C GLU A 269 24.70 17.99 14.16
N PRO A 270 24.29 18.89 15.08
CA PRO A 270 23.74 18.49 16.37
C PRO A 270 22.30 17.97 16.23
N LEU A 271 21.87 17.19 17.22
CA LEU A 271 20.49 16.71 17.30
C LEU A 271 19.54 17.80 17.80
N ASP A 272 20.00 18.64 18.74
CA ASP A 272 19.31 19.86 19.15
C ASP A 272 19.80 21.03 18.27
N LYS A 273 18.96 21.42 17.31
CA LYS A 273 19.28 22.50 16.35
C LYS A 273 19.03 23.89 16.92
N ASP A 274 18.20 24.00 17.95
CA ASP A 274 17.79 25.29 18.52
C ASP A 274 18.85 25.78 19.52
N ASN A 275 19.53 24.86 20.21
CA ASN A 275 20.58 25.17 21.20
C ASN A 275 21.95 24.55 20.85
N ALA A 276 22.26 24.49 19.56
CA ALA A 276 23.50 23.93 19.03
C ALA A 276 24.76 24.62 19.60
N LYS A 277 25.79 23.84 19.97
CA LYS A 277 27.13 24.41 20.20
C LYS A 277 27.72 24.89 18.86
N PRO A 278 28.59 25.92 18.85
CA PRO A 278 29.27 26.34 17.62
C PRO A 278 30.03 25.17 16.98
N TYR A 279 29.84 24.99 15.67
CA TYR A 279 30.54 23.96 14.90
C TYR A 279 30.72 24.41 13.46
N GLU A 280 31.76 23.88 12.82
CA GLU A 280 31.98 24.07 11.40
C GLU A 280 31.23 23.00 10.61
N ARG A 281 30.54 23.42 9.55
CA ARG A 281 29.85 22.49 8.67
C ARG A 281 30.87 21.69 7.89
N GLN A 282 30.70 20.37 7.89
CA GLN A 282 31.49 19.45 7.09
C GLN A 282 30.70 18.97 5.87
N GLU A 283 31.42 18.53 4.84
CA GLU A 283 30.78 17.89 3.69
C GLU A 283 30.07 16.60 4.10
N MET A 284 28.97 16.30 3.41
CA MET A 284 28.21 15.07 3.65
C MET A 284 29.09 13.85 3.44
N ARG A 285 28.99 12.87 4.35
CA ARG A 285 29.69 11.60 4.24
C ARG A 285 28.74 10.47 3.91
N LEU A 286 29.21 9.52 3.10
CA LEU A 286 28.50 8.27 2.87
C LEU A 286 28.53 7.45 4.16
N VAL A 287 27.36 6.98 4.62
CA VAL A 287 27.26 6.10 5.78
C VAL A 287 27.60 4.67 5.34
N PRO A 288 28.57 4.00 6.00
CA PRO A 288 28.84 2.58 5.76
C PRO A 288 27.60 1.72 5.98
N LEU A 289 27.59 0.51 5.41
CA LEU A 289 26.51 -0.46 5.62
C LEU A 289 26.99 -1.56 6.55
N LYS A 290 26.10 -2.02 7.43
CA LYS A 290 26.26 -3.28 8.16
C LYS A 290 25.99 -4.46 7.22
N ASP A 291 26.35 -5.67 7.65
CA ASP A 291 26.13 -6.91 6.88
C ASP A 291 24.65 -7.18 6.57
N ASP A 292 23.73 -6.65 7.38
CA ASP A 292 22.28 -6.74 7.17
C ASP A 292 21.72 -5.66 6.21
N GLY A 293 22.60 -4.80 5.65
CA GLY A 293 22.25 -3.72 4.75
C GLY A 293 21.67 -2.47 5.44
N THR A 294 21.65 -2.41 6.77
CA THR A 294 21.27 -1.19 7.51
C THR A 294 22.44 -0.18 7.56
N PRO A 295 22.16 1.15 7.60
CA PRO A 295 23.21 2.16 7.73
C PRO A 295 23.94 2.07 9.08
N ASP A 296 25.26 2.05 9.04
CA ASP A 296 26.14 2.06 10.22
C ASP A 296 26.58 3.48 10.58
N ILE A 297 25.68 4.21 11.24
CA ILE A 297 25.97 5.58 11.69
C ILE A 297 26.94 5.60 12.89
N ASP A 298 27.01 4.51 13.65
CA ASP A 298 27.89 4.38 14.80
C ASP A 298 29.34 4.30 14.34
N ALA A 299 29.62 3.60 13.23
CA ALA A 299 30.93 3.58 12.60
C ALA A 299 31.43 4.98 12.21
N LEU A 300 30.56 5.88 11.72
CA LEU A 300 30.95 7.26 11.42
C LEU A 300 31.20 8.11 12.67
N ASN A 301 30.54 7.78 13.78
CA ASN A 301 30.68 8.51 15.05
C ASN A 301 31.66 7.85 16.03
N ALA A 302 32.39 6.82 15.60
CA ALA A 302 33.27 6.03 16.47
C ALA A 302 34.40 6.86 17.10
N GLU A 303 34.75 8.02 16.52
CA GLU A 303 35.74 8.95 17.06
C GLU A 303 35.25 9.73 18.29
N PHE A 304 33.93 9.77 18.55
CA PHE A 304 33.35 10.51 19.65
C PHE A 304 33.10 9.63 20.87
N SER A 305 33.39 10.16 22.07
CA SER A 305 33.08 9.45 23.32
C SER A 305 31.58 9.35 23.57
N LYS A 306 31.15 8.38 24.39
CA LYS A 306 29.75 8.23 24.78
C LYS A 306 29.21 9.46 25.50
N GLU A 307 30.03 10.10 26.32
CA GLU A 307 29.71 11.34 27.04
C GLU A 307 29.52 12.51 26.07
N TYR A 308 30.35 12.59 25.03
CA TYR A 308 30.20 13.59 23.96
C TYR A 308 28.89 13.38 23.20
N LEU A 309 28.56 12.14 22.85
CA LEU A 309 27.32 11.80 22.15
C LEU A 309 26.09 11.93 23.07
N ALA A 310 26.22 11.88 24.39
CA ALA A 310 25.09 12.10 25.29
C ALA A 310 24.56 13.56 25.22
N ASP A 311 25.43 14.55 25.02
CA ASP A 311 25.00 15.96 24.87
C ASP A 311 24.49 16.23 23.44
N LYS A 312 23.17 16.31 23.28
CA LYS A 312 22.48 16.51 21.99
C LYS A 312 22.86 17.79 21.24
N ARG A 313 23.48 18.76 21.91
CA ARG A 313 23.95 20.02 21.34
C ARG A 313 25.31 19.88 20.63
N ASN A 314 26.03 18.79 20.89
CA ASN A 314 27.28 18.50 20.22
C ASN A 314 27.03 18.03 18.77
N PRO A 315 27.77 18.58 17.79
CA PRO A 315 27.68 18.13 16.40
C PRO A 315 28.19 16.70 16.26
N ARG A 316 27.54 15.93 15.38
CA ARG A 316 27.88 14.52 15.11
C ARG A 316 27.40 14.16 13.70
N TRP A 317 27.80 13.00 13.20
CA TRP A 317 27.22 12.47 11.96
C TRP A 317 25.80 12.00 12.21
N VAL A 318 24.85 12.62 11.51
CA VAL A 318 23.42 12.28 11.58
C VAL A 318 22.97 11.78 10.21
N ALA A 319 22.70 10.48 10.12
CA ALA A 319 22.18 9.84 8.91
C ALA A 319 20.88 10.53 8.44
N LYS A 320 20.79 10.79 7.14
CA LYS A 320 19.63 11.39 6.49
C LYS A 320 18.83 10.32 5.75
N PRO A 321 17.56 10.11 6.14
CA PRO A 321 16.73 9.15 5.43
C PRO A 321 16.49 9.63 4.00
N THR A 322 16.85 8.79 3.03
CA THR A 322 16.56 9.08 1.63
C THR A 322 15.05 8.96 1.38
N VAL A 323 14.40 10.09 1.19
CA VAL A 323 12.93 10.16 1.03
C VAL A 323 12.46 9.94 -0.41
N ALA A 324 13.32 10.19 -1.39
CA ALA A 324 12.99 10.04 -2.81
C ALA A 324 14.25 9.95 -3.67
N TYR A 325 14.16 9.18 -4.75
CA TYR A 325 15.14 9.17 -5.83
C TYR A 325 14.58 9.92 -7.03
N LEU A 326 15.37 10.81 -7.61
CA LEU A 326 15.05 11.47 -8.86
C LEU A 326 15.79 10.74 -9.98
N TRP A 327 15.03 10.02 -10.81
CA TRP A 327 15.56 9.36 -11.99
C TRP A 327 15.06 10.05 -13.26
N ALA A 328 15.95 10.17 -14.24
CA ALA A 328 15.64 10.64 -15.57
C ALA A 328 16.19 9.64 -16.59
N ARG A 329 15.40 9.34 -17.62
CA ARG A 329 15.95 8.66 -18.81
C ARG A 329 17.03 9.55 -19.42
N THR A 330 18.04 8.96 -20.02
CA THR A 330 19.12 9.71 -20.67
C THR A 330 19.18 9.40 -22.16
N VAL A 331 19.70 10.33 -22.93
CA VAL A 331 20.00 10.16 -24.36
C VAL A 331 21.40 10.69 -24.65
N GLN A 332 22.06 10.13 -25.66
CA GLN A 332 23.32 10.66 -26.15
C GLN A 332 23.07 11.83 -27.11
N CYS A 333 23.74 12.96 -26.90
CA CYS A 333 23.61 14.09 -27.79
C CYS A 333 24.09 13.73 -29.20
N LYS A 334 23.23 13.93 -30.23
CA LYS A 334 23.61 13.70 -31.64
C LYS A 334 24.81 14.54 -32.10
N ASN A 335 25.08 15.68 -31.45
CA ASN A 335 26.18 16.59 -31.79
C ASN A 335 27.42 16.33 -30.92
N CYS A 336 27.36 16.63 -29.62
CA CYS A 336 28.54 16.59 -28.74
C CYS A 336 28.72 15.26 -27.98
N ARG A 337 27.87 14.25 -28.23
CA ARG A 337 27.89 12.94 -27.56
C ARG A 337 27.82 12.98 -26.02
N ALA A 338 27.40 14.10 -25.44
CA ALA A 338 27.16 14.20 -24.01
C ALA A 338 25.91 13.42 -23.60
N THR A 339 25.92 12.87 -22.39
CA THR A 339 24.76 12.22 -21.78
C THR A 339 23.78 13.28 -21.27
N VAL A 340 22.61 13.39 -21.91
CA VAL A 340 21.59 14.40 -21.60
C VAL A 340 20.44 13.74 -20.84
N PRO A 341 20.10 14.20 -19.62
CA PRO A 341 18.92 13.72 -18.90
C PRO A 341 17.66 14.28 -19.55
N LEU A 342 16.60 13.47 -19.64
CA LEU A 342 15.29 13.85 -20.18
C LEU A 342 14.37 14.29 -19.03
N LEU A 343 14.27 15.60 -18.84
CA LEU A 343 13.49 16.22 -17.77
C LEU A 343 12.44 17.15 -18.37
N LYS A 344 11.18 16.98 -17.97
CA LYS A 344 10.10 17.91 -18.32
C LYS A 344 10.15 19.19 -17.48
N THR A 345 10.58 19.09 -16.23
CA THR A 345 10.64 20.17 -15.26
C THR A 345 11.80 19.93 -14.29
N ARG A 346 12.40 21.02 -13.82
CA ARG A 346 13.41 21.05 -12.75
C ARG A 346 12.83 21.43 -11.39
N TRP A 347 11.55 21.78 -11.33
CA TRP A 347 10.89 22.06 -10.05
C TRP A 347 10.72 20.80 -9.20
N LEU A 348 11.25 20.84 -7.98
CA LEU A 348 11.02 19.82 -6.95
C LEU A 348 9.85 20.23 -6.03
N CYS A 349 9.73 21.52 -5.72
CA CYS A 349 8.61 22.08 -4.96
C CYS A 349 8.28 23.51 -5.41
N LYS A 350 6.98 23.83 -5.51
CA LYS A 350 6.46 25.16 -5.88
C LYS A 350 5.38 25.68 -4.93
N LYS A 351 5.38 25.23 -3.68
CA LYS A 351 4.38 25.68 -2.69
C LYS A 351 4.76 27.06 -2.15
N ARG A 352 3.76 27.87 -1.78
CA ARG A 352 3.98 29.15 -1.13
C ARG A 352 4.80 28.95 0.15
N GLY A 353 5.87 29.71 0.32
CA GLY A 353 6.79 29.60 1.46
C GLY A 353 7.82 28.46 1.38
N LYS A 354 7.77 27.58 0.36
CA LYS A 354 8.79 26.55 0.13
C LYS A 354 8.96 26.22 -1.35
N ARG A 355 10.00 26.78 -1.97
CA ARG A 355 10.28 26.65 -3.41
C ARG A 355 11.68 26.12 -3.64
N VAL A 356 11.74 24.93 -4.24
CA VAL A 356 12.98 24.16 -4.41
C VAL A 356 13.13 23.77 -5.88
N LEU A 357 14.29 24.10 -6.46
CA LEU A 357 14.61 23.87 -7.86
C LEU A 357 15.87 23.01 -7.98
N LEU A 358 15.81 22.01 -8.85
CA LEU A 358 16.95 21.22 -9.28
C LEU A 358 17.84 22.08 -10.20
N THR A 359 19.05 22.41 -9.76
CA THR A 359 20.04 23.04 -10.63
C THR A 359 20.70 21.98 -11.50
N MET A 360 21.15 22.38 -12.69
CA MET A 360 21.74 21.47 -13.66
C MET A 360 22.74 22.28 -14.49
N GLN A 361 24.01 21.89 -14.44
CA GLN A 361 25.12 22.56 -15.13
C GLN A 361 25.97 21.52 -15.85
N PRO A 362 26.55 21.81 -17.03
CA PRO A 362 27.51 20.90 -17.65
C PRO A 362 28.69 20.62 -16.72
N ASN A 363 29.19 19.38 -16.73
CA ASN A 363 30.47 19.06 -16.11
C ASN A 363 31.64 19.68 -16.89
N ALA A 364 32.84 19.70 -16.28
CA ALA A 364 34.01 20.40 -16.82
C ALA A 364 34.45 19.88 -18.22
N ASP A 365 34.36 18.58 -18.45
CA ASP A 365 34.66 17.89 -19.71
C ASP A 365 33.47 17.88 -20.69
N LYS A 366 32.33 18.46 -20.31
CA LYS A 366 31.09 18.56 -21.10
C LYS A 366 30.51 17.22 -21.56
N THR A 367 30.85 16.12 -20.92
CA THR A 367 30.32 14.77 -21.21
C THR A 367 28.94 14.53 -20.60
N GLY A 368 28.48 15.40 -19.70
CA GLY A 368 27.19 15.29 -19.02
C GLY A 368 26.86 16.52 -18.19
N VAL A 369 26.04 16.33 -17.15
CA VAL A 369 25.62 17.41 -16.25
C VAL A 369 25.80 17.01 -14.79
N ILE A 370 26.12 18.02 -13.98
CA ILE A 370 26.13 17.96 -12.52
C ILE A 370 24.82 18.60 -12.03
N PHE A 371 24.14 17.89 -11.14
CA PHE A 371 22.94 18.37 -10.49
C PHE A 371 23.26 19.01 -9.14
N GLY A 372 22.43 19.96 -8.74
CA GLY A 372 22.44 20.52 -7.39
C GLY A 372 21.03 20.93 -6.97
N ILE A 373 20.91 21.47 -5.76
CA ILE A 373 19.62 21.88 -5.19
C ILE A 373 19.68 23.35 -4.81
N ASN A 374 18.77 24.14 -5.37
CA ASN A 374 18.49 25.49 -4.90
C ASN A 374 17.25 25.44 -3.99
N ASN A 375 17.47 25.62 -2.68
CA ASN A 375 16.44 25.58 -1.65
C ASN A 375 15.67 26.91 -1.48
N TYR A 376 16.11 27.99 -2.13
CA TYR A 376 15.61 29.34 -1.92
C TYR A 376 15.29 30.03 -3.24
N VAL A 377 14.22 29.59 -3.91
CA VAL A 377 13.77 30.22 -5.15
C VAL A 377 12.70 31.29 -4.88
N PRO A 378 13.01 32.59 -5.03
CA PRO A 378 12.09 33.67 -4.66
C PRO A 378 10.86 33.72 -5.57
N GLU A 379 9.67 33.95 -5.00
CA GLU A 379 8.45 34.17 -5.78
C GLU A 379 8.55 35.49 -6.54
N LYS A 380 8.29 35.44 -7.85
CA LYS A 380 8.20 36.68 -8.64
C LYS A 380 6.88 37.39 -8.33
N GLY A 381 6.93 38.70 -8.12
CA GLY A 381 5.75 39.57 -8.04
C GLY A 381 5.00 39.69 -9.38
N GLY A 382 3.87 40.41 -9.37
CA GLY A 382 3.07 40.67 -10.59
C GLY A 382 1.82 39.80 -10.72
N ASN A 383 1.20 39.82 -11.91
CA ASN A 383 -0.06 39.13 -12.15
C ASN A 383 0.12 37.60 -12.33
N ALA A 384 -0.99 36.86 -12.30
CA ALA A 384 -0.96 35.39 -12.33
C ALA A 384 -0.31 34.82 -13.61
N ALA A 385 -0.45 35.51 -14.76
CA ALA A 385 0.15 35.07 -16.01
C ALA A 385 1.68 35.26 -16.00
N GLN A 386 2.16 36.40 -15.54
CA GLN A 386 3.59 36.71 -15.41
C GLN A 386 4.29 35.75 -14.45
N LYS A 387 3.64 35.39 -13.34
CA LYS A 387 4.13 34.38 -12.38
C LYS A 387 4.26 33.01 -13.04
N ARG A 388 3.22 32.56 -13.76
CA ARG A 388 3.23 31.27 -14.46
C ARG A 388 4.32 31.18 -15.51
N GLU A 389 4.51 32.23 -16.31
CA GLU A 389 5.53 32.24 -17.36
C GLU A 389 6.94 32.26 -16.77
N HIS A 390 7.18 33.06 -15.73
CA HIS A 390 8.46 33.05 -15.03
C HIS A 390 8.80 31.66 -14.47
N ASP A 391 7.84 31.02 -13.79
CA ASP A 391 8.00 29.69 -13.22
C ASP A 391 8.22 28.62 -14.28
N ARG A 392 7.52 28.72 -15.41
CA ARG A 392 7.74 27.85 -16.57
C ARG A 392 9.18 28.00 -17.08
N ARG A 393 9.68 29.23 -17.21
CA ARG A 393 11.02 29.51 -17.74
C ARG A 393 12.13 29.00 -16.81
N ILE A 394 12.09 29.33 -15.53
CA ILE A 394 13.14 28.92 -14.58
C ILE A 394 13.09 27.42 -14.29
N GLY A 395 11.90 26.83 -14.34
CA GLY A 395 11.67 25.41 -14.16
C GLY A 395 11.85 24.54 -15.39
N ALA A 396 12.10 25.11 -16.56
CA ALA A 396 12.17 24.35 -17.80
C ALA A 396 13.27 23.28 -17.69
N GLY A 397 12.92 22.02 -17.99
CA GLY A 397 13.88 20.95 -18.11
C GLY A 397 14.52 20.90 -19.51
N THR A 398 15.09 19.76 -19.87
CA THR A 398 15.69 19.52 -21.19
C THR A 398 14.64 19.18 -22.27
N MET A 399 13.45 18.72 -21.89
CA MET A 399 12.40 18.33 -22.83
C MET A 399 11.46 19.48 -23.18
N SER A 400 11.14 19.59 -24.46
CA SER A 400 10.12 20.50 -25.01
C SER A 400 9.28 19.78 -26.07
N ARG A 401 8.27 20.46 -26.64
CA ARG A 401 7.52 19.92 -27.79
C ARG A 401 8.39 19.72 -29.03
N ALA A 402 9.47 20.49 -29.17
CA ALA A 402 10.41 20.41 -30.28
C ALA A 402 11.46 19.29 -30.10
N GLY A 403 11.44 18.58 -28.97
CA GLY A 403 12.44 17.56 -28.63
C GLY A 403 13.28 17.93 -27.41
N ALA A 404 14.47 17.33 -27.31
CA ALA A 404 15.35 17.43 -26.15
C ALA A 404 16.54 18.37 -26.40
N LYS A 405 16.69 19.41 -25.58
CA LYS A 405 17.82 20.35 -25.63
C LYS A 405 18.99 19.84 -24.81
N CYS A 406 20.15 19.69 -25.45
CA CYS A 406 21.41 19.36 -24.78
C CYS A 406 21.87 20.51 -23.89
N SER A 407 22.15 20.23 -22.62
CA SER A 407 22.65 21.23 -21.67
C SER A 407 24.12 21.61 -21.91
N CYS A 408 24.90 20.76 -22.59
CA CYS A 408 26.33 20.97 -22.82
C CYS A 408 26.62 21.81 -24.07
N CYS A 409 25.94 21.54 -25.19
CA CYS A 409 26.16 22.25 -26.47
C CYS A 409 24.95 23.06 -26.97
N GLY A 410 23.79 22.96 -26.31
CA GLY A 410 22.58 23.70 -26.70
C GLY A 410 21.80 23.12 -27.87
N THR A 411 22.32 22.13 -28.60
CA THR A 411 21.64 21.46 -29.71
C THR A 411 20.29 20.87 -29.27
N ILE A 412 19.26 21.07 -30.09
CA ILE A 412 17.94 20.46 -29.91
C ILE A 412 17.88 19.18 -30.75
N MET A 413 17.70 18.05 -30.09
CA MET A 413 17.45 16.76 -30.73
C MET A 413 15.96 16.60 -30.92
N THR A 414 15.51 16.69 -32.17
CA THR A 414 14.11 16.52 -32.55
C THR A 414 13.67 15.08 -32.33
N MET A 415 12.38 14.90 -32.03
CA MET A 415 11.73 13.59 -32.10
C MET A 415 11.43 13.37 -33.58
N GLU A 416 12.23 12.54 -34.25
CA GLU A 416 11.90 12.03 -35.59
C GLU A 416 10.67 11.12 -35.51
#